data_AF-A0A950G8T2-F1
#
_entry.id   AF-A0A950G8T2-F1
#
_cell.length_a   1.000
_cell.length_b   1.000
_cell.length_c   1.000
_cell.angle_alpha   90.00
_cell.angle_beta   90.00
_cell.angle_gamma   90.00
#
_symmetry.space_group_name_H-M   'P 1'
#
loop_
_entity.id
_entity.type
_entity.pdbx_description
1 polymer ?
#
loop_
_entity_poly.entity_id
_entity_poly.type
_entity_poly.pdbx_seq_one_letter_code
_entity_poly.pdbx_strand_id
1 'polypeptide(L)'
;MWQLKKRGEHRDWSELGSFDSIGAASRRVLELDRDHSDQPVGSLFFRVYADPLMDKSDAEILSRLEYQGTNGFYVLTRRAN
;
A
#
# COMPACT_ATOMS: atom_id res chain seq x y z
N MET A 1 1.72 -1.69 13.32
CA MET A 1 1.15 -0.49 12.67
C MET A 1 1.68 -0.38 11.24
N TRP A 2 0.84 0.06 10.31
CA TRP A 2 1.10 0.15 8.88
C TRP A 2 1.06 1.59 8.42
N GLN A 3 2.12 2.04 7.75
CA GLN A 3 2.20 3.38 7.19
C GLN A 3 1.81 3.33 5.71
N LEU A 4 0.85 4.16 5.31
CA LEU A 4 0.42 4.28 3.92
C LEU A 4 1.07 5.52 3.29
N LYS A 5 1.67 5.35 2.12
CA LYS A 5 2.24 6.44 1.33
C LYS A 5 1.73 6.39 -0.11
N LYS A 6 1.59 7.56 -0.74
CA LYS A 6 1.30 7.71 -2.18
C LYS A 6 2.49 8.37 -2.86
N ARG A 7 2.85 7.87 -4.03
CA ARG A 7 3.88 8.46 -4.88
C ARG A 7 3.28 9.64 -5.64
N GLY A 8 3.87 10.82 -5.48
CA GLY A 8 3.56 12.02 -6.25
C GLY A 8 4.16 11.98 -7.65
N GLU A 9 3.84 13.00 -8.45
CA GLU A 9 4.26 13.11 -9.86
C GLU A 9 5.79 13.20 -10.02
N HIS A 10 6.46 13.85 -9.07
CA HIS A 10 7.93 13.98 -9.02
C HIS A 10 8.64 12.80 -8.34
N ARG A 11 7.95 11.66 -8.17
CA ARG A 11 8.44 10.44 -7.47
C ARG A 11 8.68 10.60 -5.96
N ASP A 12 8.29 11.73 -5.39
CA ASP A 12 8.28 11.92 -3.93
C ASP A 12 7.18 11.08 -3.28
N TRP A 13 7.38 10.74 -2.00
CA TRP A 13 6.42 9.97 -1.22
C TRP A 13 5.71 10.85 -0.20
N SER A 14 4.40 10.98 -0.35
CA SER A 14 3.56 11.66 0.64
C SER A 14 2.92 10.65 1.59
N GLU A 15 3.07 10.87 2.89
CA GLU A 15 2.41 10.06 3.91
C GLU A 15 0.91 10.38 3.96
N LEU A 16 0.09 9.33 3.86
CA LEU A 16 -1.37 9.42 3.89
C LEU A 16 -1.97 9.02 5.24
N GLY A 17 -1.16 8.40 6.11
CA GLY A 17 -1.56 8.05 7.46
C GLY A 17 -0.92 6.76 7.97
N SER A 18 -1.24 6.45 9.22
CA SER A 18 -0.87 5.22 9.91
C SER A 18 -2.13 4.45 10.32
N PHE A 19 -2.10 3.13 10.16
CA PHE A 19 -3.25 2.25 10.30
C PHE A 19 -2.88 1.01 11.13
N ASP A 20 -3.83 0.49 11.90
CA ASP A 20 -3.58 -0.68 12.75
C ASP A 20 -3.50 -1.99 11.95
N SER A 21 -4.14 -2.04 10.78
CA SER A 21 -4.19 -3.23 9.92
C SER A 21 -4.08 -2.90 8.44
N ILE A 22 -3.66 -3.89 7.64
CA ILE A 22 -3.68 -3.83 6.18
C ILE A 22 -5.10 -3.51 5.70
N GLY A 23 -6.13 -4.17 6.24
CA GLY A 23 -7.52 -3.94 5.84
C GLY A 23 -7.99 -2.49 6.02
N ALA A 24 -7.59 -1.83 7.12
CA ALA A 24 -7.89 -0.42 7.33
C ALA A 24 -7.18 0.48 6.30
N ALA A 25 -5.90 0.25 6.04
CA ALA A 25 -5.15 0.98 5.02
C ALA A 25 -5.68 0.72 3.59
N SER A 26 -6.10 -0.51 3.27
CA SER A 26 -6.69 -0.89 1.98
C SER A 26 -7.99 -0.14 1.70
N ARG A 27 -8.86 0.03 2.71
CA ARG A 27 -10.08 0.86 2.55
C ARG A 27 -9.72 2.28 2.17
N ARG A 28 -8.70 2.86 2.81
CA ARG A 28 -8.22 4.20 2.46
C ARG A 28 -7.67 4.28 1.04
N VAL A 29 -6.95 3.27 0.58
CA VAL A 29 -6.48 3.21 -0.82
C VAL A 29 -7.66 3.18 -1.79
N LEU A 30 -8.71 2.38 -1.52
CA LEU A 30 -9.92 2.35 -2.35
C LEU A 30 -10.62 3.71 -2.41
N GLU A 31 -10.74 4.41 -1.29
CA GLU A 31 -11.34 5.75 -1.24
C GLU A 31 -10.57 6.77 -2.07
N LEU A 32 -9.24 6.68 -2.10
CA LEU A 32 -8.37 7.60 -2.82
C LEU A 32 -8.22 7.26 -4.31
N ASP A 33 -8.28 5.98 -4.65
CA ASP A 33 -8.11 5.51 -6.03
C ASP A 33 -9.41 5.49 -6.82
N ARG A 34 -10.57 5.55 -6.16
CA ARG A 34 -11.85 5.68 -6.82
C ARG A 34 -12.16 7.14 -7.13
N ASP A 35 -12.27 7.42 -8.42
CA ASP A 35 -13.01 8.59 -8.88
C ASP A 35 -14.50 8.29 -8.66
N HIS A 36 -15.22 9.21 -8.03
CA HIS A 36 -16.56 9.05 -7.44
C HIS A 36 -17.53 8.20 -8.30
N SER A 37 -17.60 6.90 -8.04
CA SER A 37 -18.54 6.01 -8.71
C SER A 37 -19.08 4.98 -7.72
N ASP A 38 -20.42 4.90 -7.71
CA ASP A 38 -21.31 4.06 -6.91
C ASP A 38 -21.12 2.53 -7.09
N GLN A 39 -19.89 2.05 -7.29
CA GLN A 39 -19.62 0.62 -7.40
C GLN A 39 -19.31 -0.01 -6.03
N PRO A 40 -19.82 -1.23 -5.76
CA PRO A 40 -19.58 -1.92 -4.50
C PRO A 40 -18.08 -2.08 -4.23
N VAL A 41 -17.68 -2.05 -2.95
CA VAL A 41 -16.30 -2.14 -2.47
C VAL A 41 -15.58 -3.30 -3.17
N GLY A 42 -14.69 -2.98 -4.10
CA GLY A 42 -13.92 -3.95 -4.86
C GLY A 42 -12.72 -4.45 -4.06
N SER A 43 -12.21 -5.63 -4.43
CA SER A 43 -10.97 -6.16 -3.85
C SER A 43 -9.74 -5.40 -4.38
N LEU A 44 -8.72 -5.27 -3.53
CA LEU A 44 -7.39 -4.77 -3.92
C LEU A 44 -6.39 -5.93 -3.93
N PHE A 45 -5.53 -5.94 -4.95
CA PHE A 45 -4.37 -6.85 -5.00
C PHE A 45 -3.09 -6.06 -4.77
N PHE A 46 -2.36 -6.39 -3.71
CA PHE A 46 -1.03 -5.85 -3.47
C PHE A 46 0.04 -6.77 -4.08
N ARG A 47 1.04 -6.16 -4.70
CA ARG A 47 2.29 -6.82 -5.08
C ARG A 47 3.21 -6.87 -3.88
N VAL A 48 3.88 -8.00 -3.74
CA VAL A 48 4.96 -8.21 -2.79
C VAL A 48 6.24 -8.41 -3.58
N TYR A 49 7.33 -7.81 -3.12
CA TYR A 49 8.64 -7.99 -3.72
C TYR A 49 9.48 -8.93 -2.85
N ALA A 50 9.80 -10.10 -3.41
CA ALA A 50 10.73 -11.05 -2.82
C ALA A 50 11.98 -11.12 -3.71
N ASP A 51 13.14 -10.87 -3.13
CA ASP A 51 14.42 -11.02 -3.82
C ASP A 51 15.07 -12.31 -3.31
N PRO A 52 15.16 -13.37 -4.15
CA PRO A 52 15.72 -14.65 -3.73
C PRO A 52 17.24 -14.61 -3.50
N LEU A 53 17.94 -13.54 -3.92
CA LEU A 53 19.37 -13.37 -3.70
C LEU A 53 19.68 -12.65 -2.38
N MET A 54 18.68 -12.00 -1.77
CA MET A 54 18.79 -11.40 -0.46
C MET A 54 18.18 -12.34 0.58
N ASP A 55 18.94 -12.65 1.63
CA ASP A 55 18.45 -13.46 2.75
C ASP A 55 17.52 -12.61 3.63
N LYS A 56 16.25 -12.51 3.21
CA LYS A 56 15.17 -11.81 3.91
C LYS A 56 14.18 -12.82 4.44
N SER A 57 13.75 -12.62 5.68
CA SER A 57 12.65 -13.38 6.25
C SER A 57 11.32 -13.09 5.55
N ASP A 58 10.38 -14.04 5.61
CA ASP A 58 9.01 -13.84 5.12
C ASP A 58 8.36 -12.58 5.71
N ALA A 59 8.67 -12.27 6.97
CA ALA A 59 8.16 -11.07 7.64
C ALA A 59 8.69 -9.77 7.00
N GLU A 60 9.94 -9.75 6.56
CA GLU A 60 10.54 -8.61 5.86
C GLU A 60 9.99 -8.49 4.44
N ILE A 61 9.83 -9.61 3.73
CA ILE A 61 9.20 -9.65 2.41
C ILE A 61 7.78 -9.09 2.49
N LEU A 62 6.99 -9.55 3.47
CA LEU A 62 5.61 -9.10 3.69
C LEU A 62 5.52 -7.72 4.35
N SER A 63 6.63 -7.08 4.72
CA SER A 63 6.62 -5.76 5.36
C SER A 63 6.30 -4.62 4.40
N ARG A 64 6.34 -4.88 3.09
CA ARG A 64 6.11 -3.88 2.03
C ARG A 64 5.11 -4.40 1.00
N LEU A 65 3.98 -3.71 0.90
CA LEU A 65 2.89 -4.05 -0.02
C LEU A 65 2.70 -2.90 -1.01
N GLU A 66 2.74 -3.18 -2.30
CA GLU A 66 2.68 -2.16 -3.35
C GLU A 66 1.39 -2.30 -4.17
N TYR A 67 0.71 -1.17 -4.41
CA TYR A 67 -0.48 -1.12 -5.24
C TYR A 67 -0.34 -0.03 -6.31
N GLN A 68 -0.63 -0.38 -7.55
CA GLN A 68 -0.69 0.57 -8.65
C GLN A 68 -2.14 0.64 -9.14
N GLY A 69 -2.80 1.73 -8.76
CA GLY A 69 -4.16 2.03 -9.15
C GLY A 69 -4.20 3.00 -10.33
N THR A 70 -5.41 3.42 -10.69
CA THR A 70 -5.62 4.38 -11.78
C THR A 70 -5.13 5.78 -11.41
N ASN A 71 -5.33 6.18 -10.15
CA ASN A 71 -5.07 7.52 -9.66
C ASN A 71 -3.72 7.64 -8.93
N GLY A 72 -2.91 6.58 -8.92
CA GLY A 72 -1.54 6.65 -8.44
C GLY A 72 -0.94 5.34 -7.96
N PHE A 73 0.25 5.48 -7.38
CA PHE A 73 1.01 4.37 -6.81
C PHE A 73 1.07 4.50 -5.29
N TYR A 74 0.67 3.45 -4.60
CA TYR A 74 0.51 3.40 -3.15
C TYR A 74 1.41 2.31 -2.58
N VAL A 75 1.99 2.56 -1.41
CA VAL A 75 2.79 1.58 -0.67
C VAL A 75 2.36 1.57 0.78
N LEU A 76 2.13 0.36 1.30
CA LEU A 76 1.98 0.12 2.73
C LEU A 76 3.29 -0.48 3.24
N THR A 77 3.87 0.14 4.25
CA THR A 77 5.04 -0.38 4.97
C THR A 77 4.70 -0.67 6.42
N ARG A 78 5.04 -1.84 6.91
CA ARG A 78 4.96 -2.17 8.34
C ARG A 78 6.04 -1.35 9.07
N ARG A 79 5.65 -0.60 10.10
CA ARG A 79 6.65 -0.04 11.02
C ARG A 79 7.27 -1.19 11.80
N ALA A 80 8.60 -1.33 11.70
CA ALA A 80 9.35 -2.07 12.71
C ALA A 80 9.20 -1.30 14.02
N ASN A 81 8.80 -2.00 15.08
CA ASN A 81 8.83 -1.45 16.44
C ASN A 81 10.28 -1.29 16.88
#